data_AF-A0A1Q8CQQ5-F1
#
_entry.id   AF-A0A1Q8CQQ5-F1
#
_cell.length_a   1.000
_cell.length_b   1.000
_cell.length_c   1.000
_cell.angle_alpha   90.00
_cell.angle_beta   90.00
_cell.angle_gamma   90.00
#
_symmetry.space_group_name_H-M   'P 1'
#
loop_
_entity.id
_entity.type
_entity.pdbx_description
1 polymer ?
#
loop_
_entity_poly.entity_id
_entity_poly.type
_entity_poly.pdbx_seq_one_letter_code
_entity_poly.pdbx_strand_id
1 'polypeptide(L)'
;MNVVQTILVYAVIPLAIYGLVALLTLRGKFARNNPRYRPGQPWEYPPVWWTANPAGVGDRASAAPTGAGKGSKRTAKGGARGSW
;
A
#
# COMPACT_ATOMS: atom_id res chain seq x y z
N MET A 1 4.66 -40.13 31.85
CA MET A 1 4.84 -38.76 31.33
C MET A 1 6.18 -38.23 31.83
N ASN A 2 7.09 -37.81 30.94
CA ASN A 2 8.41 -37.27 31.29
C ASN A 2 8.47 -35.76 30.98
N VAL A 3 9.23 -34.98 31.75
CA VAL A 3 9.44 -33.53 31.56
C VAL A 3 9.80 -33.18 30.11
N VAL A 4 10.68 -33.95 29.46
CA VAL A 4 11.06 -33.71 28.06
C VAL A 4 9.86 -33.85 27.12
N GLN A 5 9.04 -34.88 27.33
CA GLN A 5 7.83 -35.12 26.55
C GLN A 5 6.81 -33.99 26.75
N THR A 6 6.63 -33.53 27.98
CA THR A 6 5.75 -32.38 28.29
C THR A 6 6.19 -31.13 27.54
N ILE A 7 7.49 -30.81 27.53
CA ILE A 7 8.00 -29.63 26.83
C ILE A 7 7.82 -29.74 25.31
N LEU A 8 8.14 -30.90 24.74
CA LEU A 8 7.97 -31.14 23.29
C LEU A 8 6.51 -30.94 22.87
N VAL A 9 5.58 -31.54 23.62
CA VAL A 9 4.16 -31.51 23.25
C VAL A 9 3.54 -30.14 23.49
N TYR A 10 3.80 -29.51 24.63
CA TYR A 10 3.06 -28.31 25.04
C TYR A 10 3.75 -26.98 24.70
N ALA A 11 5.05 -26.98 24.42
CA ALA A 11 5.76 -25.76 24.03
C ALA A 11 6.25 -25.82 22.58
N VAL A 12 6.95 -26.89 22.20
CA VAL A 12 7.60 -26.97 20.89
C VAL A 12 6.59 -27.11 19.76
N ILE A 13 5.62 -28.02 19.85
CA ILE A 13 4.60 -28.20 18.81
C ILE A 13 3.80 -26.90 18.57
N PRO A 14 3.25 -26.23 19.61
CA PRO A 14 2.55 -24.96 19.40
C PRO A 14 3.44 -23.88 18.78
N LEU A 15 4.69 -23.71 19.26
CA LEU A 15 5.62 -22.75 18.69
C LEU A 15 5.95 -23.05 17.23
N ALA A 16 6.12 -24.33 16.87
CA ALA A 16 6.36 -24.74 15.50
C ALA A 16 5.18 -24.41 14.59
N ILE A 17 3.95 -24.64 15.06
CA ILE A 17 2.73 -24.29 14.32
C ILE A 17 2.64 -22.77 14.12
N TYR A 18 2.80 -21.98 15.19
CA TYR A 18 2.78 -20.52 15.08
C TYR A 18 3.90 -20.00 14.18
N GLY A 19 5.11 -20.55 14.29
CA GLY A 19 6.24 -20.20 13.46
C GLY A 19 5.99 -20.50 11.98
N LEU A 20 5.41 -21.65 11.67
CA LEU A 20 5.04 -22.02 10.30
C LEU A 20 3.97 -21.07 9.74
N VAL A 21 2.91 -20.81 10.50
CA VAL A 21 1.84 -19.88 10.07
C VAL A 21 2.41 -18.46 9.88
N ALA A 22 3.22 -17.98 10.81
CA ALA A 22 3.89 -16.68 10.70
C ALA A 22 4.77 -16.62 9.44
N LEU A 23 5.55 -17.66 9.17
CA LEU A 23 6.41 -17.69 7.99
C LEU A 23 5.58 -17.66 6.71
N LEU A 24 4.52 -18.47 6.61
CA LEU A 24 3.64 -18.51 5.44
C LEU A 24 2.92 -17.18 5.21
N THR A 25 2.46 -16.52 6.29
CA THR A 25 1.73 -15.24 6.21
C THR A 25 2.66 -14.07 5.88
N LEU A 26 3.85 -14.00 6.47
CA LEU A 26 4.79 -12.91 6.23
C LEU A 26 5.65 -13.10 4.98
N ARG A 27 5.76 -14.32 4.42
CA ARG A 27 6.55 -14.61 3.21
C ARG A 27 6.23 -13.65 2.07
N GLY A 28 4.95 -13.35 1.83
CA GLY A 28 4.54 -12.44 0.75
C GLY A 28 4.98 -10.99 0.96
N LYS A 29 5.11 -10.55 2.21
CA LYS A 29 5.57 -9.20 2.57
C LYS A 29 7.08 -9.06 2.40
N PHE A 30 7.85 -10.07 2.80
CA PHE A 30 9.29 -10.09 2.62
C PHE A 30 9.73 -10.33 1.17
N ALA A 31 8.95 -11.10 0.40
CA ALA A 31 9.21 -11.33 -1.01
C ALA A 31 8.80 -10.15 -1.91
N ARG A 32 7.85 -9.31 -1.48
CA ARG A 32 7.50 -8.08 -2.20
C ARG A 32 8.57 -7.02 -1.97
N ASN A 33 9.46 -6.89 -2.95
CA ASN A 33 10.30 -5.71 -3.08
C ASN A 33 9.40 -4.56 -3.57
N ASN A 34 8.85 -3.77 -2.63
CA ASN A 34 8.09 -2.57 -2.96
C ASN A 34 9.03 -1.37 -2.75
N PRO A 35 9.92 -1.05 -3.73
CA PRO A 35 10.89 0.01 -3.57
C PRO A 35 10.15 1.31 -3.26
N ARG A 36 10.71 2.12 -2.36
CA ARG A 36 10.21 3.46 -2.12
C ARG A 36 10.76 4.37 -3.22
N TYR A 37 9.91 5.26 -3.74
CA TYR A 37 10.37 6.31 -4.63
C TYR A 37 11.50 7.11 -3.97
N ARG A 38 12.54 7.43 -4.75
CA ARG A 38 13.67 8.27 -4.32
C ARG A 38 13.69 9.55 -5.16
N PRO A 39 13.93 10.72 -4.56
CA PRO A 39 14.14 11.95 -5.33
C PRO A 39 15.24 11.77 -6.39
N GLY A 40 14.98 12.24 -7.61
CA GLY A 40 15.88 12.10 -8.76
C GLY A 40 15.70 10.82 -9.58
N GLN A 41 14.90 9.85 -9.12
CA GLN A 41 14.49 8.71 -9.96
C GLN A 41 13.33 9.10 -10.88
N PRO A 42 13.21 8.50 -12.07
CA PRO A 42 11.99 8.59 -12.87
C PRO A 42 10.75 8.11 -12.10
N TRP A 43 9.61 8.77 -12.33
CA TRP A 43 8.34 8.41 -11.70
C TRP A 43 7.63 7.32 -12.50
N GLU A 44 7.76 6.07 -12.04
CA GLU A 44 7.17 4.88 -12.70
C GLU A 44 5.83 4.44 -12.09
N TYR A 45 5.32 5.16 -11.08
CA TYR A 45 4.06 4.82 -10.43
C TYR A 45 2.87 5.43 -11.19
N PRO A 46 1.69 4.79 -11.13
CA PRO A 46 0.49 5.40 -11.69
C PRO A 46 0.22 6.78 -11.04
N PRO A 47 -0.38 7.73 -11.77
CA PRO A 47 -0.78 9.00 -11.18
C PRO A 47 -1.82 8.76 -10.07
N VAL A 48 -1.59 9.34 -8.90
CA VAL A 48 -2.49 9.21 -7.74
C VAL A 48 -2.91 10.60 -7.26
N TRP A 49 -4.22 10.80 -7.10
CA TRP A 49 -4.78 11.99 -6.48
C TRP A 49 -5.21 11.69 -5.04
N TRP A 50 -4.56 12.33 -4.07
CA TRP A 50 -4.90 12.19 -2.66
C TRP A 50 -5.89 13.29 -2.27
N THR A 51 -7.08 12.91 -1.83
CA THR A 51 -8.12 13.84 -1.38
C THR A 51 -8.35 13.75 0.12
N ALA A 52 -8.56 14.90 0.76
CA ALA A 52 -8.92 14.98 2.18
C ALA A 52 -10.39 14.60 2.45
N ASN A 53 -11.25 14.65 1.43
CA ASN A 53 -12.67 14.30 1.53
C ASN A 53 -13.08 13.39 0.37
N PRO A 54 -12.97 12.06 0.52
CA PRO A 54 -13.34 11.11 -0.53
C PRO A 54 -14.79 11.24 -0.98
N ALA A 55 -15.71 11.47 -0.03
CA ALA A 55 -17.14 11.62 -0.33
C ALA A 55 -17.44 12.85 -1.20
N GLY A 56 -16.59 13.88 -1.13
CA GLY A 56 -16.72 15.10 -1.91
C GLY A 56 -16.15 15.04 -3.33
N VAL A 57 -15.40 13.98 -3.70
CA VAL A 57 -14.75 13.89 -5.03
C VAL A 57 -15.55 13.03 -6.02
N GLY A 58 -16.55 12.29 -5.54
CA GLY A 58 -17.33 11.34 -6.35
C GLY A 58 -16.46 10.24 -6.98
N ASP A 59 -17.08 9.30 -7.70
CA ASP A 59 -16.39 8.14 -8.32
C ASP A 59 -15.35 8.52 -9.39
N ARG A 60 -15.22 9.81 -9.71
CA ARG A 60 -14.29 10.33 -10.73
C ARG A 60 -12.84 10.44 -10.25
N ALA A 61 -12.58 10.35 -8.94
CA ALA A 61 -11.23 10.41 -8.39
C ALA A 61 -10.34 9.22 -8.83
N SER A 62 -10.96 8.08 -9.15
CA SER A 62 -10.28 6.84 -9.51
C SER A 62 -10.24 6.57 -11.02
N ALA A 63 -10.84 7.44 -11.84
CA ALA A 63 -10.85 7.28 -13.28
C ALA A 63 -9.54 7.81 -13.90
N ALA A 64 -8.89 6.98 -14.72
CA ALA A 64 -7.81 7.42 -15.59
C ALA A 64 -8.28 8.65 -16.41
N PRO A 65 -7.41 9.62 -16.71
CA PRO A 65 -7.81 10.85 -17.40
C PRO A 65 -8.12 10.51 -18.87
N THR A 66 -9.33 10.04 -19.14
CA THR A 66 -9.88 10.02 -20.49
C THR A 66 -10.37 11.42 -20.81
N GLY A 67 -10.00 11.88 -22.02
CA GLY A 67 -10.10 13.25 -22.52
C GLY A 67 -11.24 14.11 -21.95
N ALA A 68 -10.88 15.34 -21.59
CA ALA A 68 -11.75 16.38 -21.07
C ALA A 68 -13.12 16.44 -21.79
N GLY A 69 -14.17 16.02 -21.09
CA GLY A 69 -15.55 16.23 -21.51
C GLY A 69 -15.86 17.71 -21.62
N LYS A 70 -16.44 18.11 -22.77
CA LYS A 70 -16.92 19.47 -23.04
C LYS A 70 -17.98 19.84 -21.99
N GLY A 71 -17.69 20.82 -21.12
CA GLY A 71 -18.73 21.40 -20.25
C GLY A 71 -18.29 22.05 -18.94
N SER A 72 -17.03 22.00 -18.51
CA SER A 72 -16.62 22.68 -17.27
C SER A 72 -16.04 24.06 -17.56
N LYS A 73 -16.80 25.14 -17.27
CA LYS A 73 -16.26 26.51 -17.28
C LYS A 73 -15.20 26.62 -16.18
N ARG A 74 -13.92 26.57 -16.55
CA ARG A 74 -12.78 26.73 -15.64
C ARG A 74 -12.66 28.21 -15.24
N THR A 75 -12.98 28.53 -13.99
CA THR A 75 -12.86 29.88 -13.40
C THR A 75 -11.64 29.95 -12.48
N ALA A 76 -10.43 29.82 -13.05
CA ALA A 76 -9.21 29.69 -12.26
C ALA A 76 -9.02 30.85 -11.27
N LYS A 77 -8.72 30.53 -9.99
CA LYS A 77 -8.60 31.53 -8.90
C LYS A 77 -7.18 31.78 -8.37
N GLY A 78 -6.13 31.26 -9.01
CA GLY A 78 -4.72 31.50 -8.63
C GLY A 78 -3.78 30.33 -8.97
N GLY A 79 -2.48 30.46 -8.66
CA GLY A 79 -1.46 29.42 -8.85
C GLY A 79 -0.12 29.75 -8.21
N ALA A 80 0.62 28.73 -7.78
CA ALA A 80 1.98 28.84 -7.25
C ALA A 80 2.88 27.82 -7.96
N ARG A 81 4.15 28.17 -8.20
CA ARG A 81 5.15 27.30 -8.82
C ARG A 81 6.53 27.50 -8.20
N GLY A 82 7.34 26.45 -8.23
CA GLY A 82 8.75 26.46 -7.87
C GLY A 82 9.48 25.33 -8.59
N SER A 83 10.78 25.50 -8.83
CA SER A 83 11.67 24.45 -9.32
C SER A 83 12.63 24.09 -8.20
N TRP A 84 12.63 22.82 -7.81
CA TRP A 84 13.58 22.20 -6.90
C TRP A 84 14.68 21.52 -7.69
#